data_AF-A0A5C5EDA5-F1
#
_entry.id   AF-A0A5C5EDA5-F1
#
_cell.length_a   1.000
_cell.length_b   1.000
_cell.length_c   1.000
_cell.angle_alpha   90.00
_cell.angle_beta   90.00
_cell.angle_gamma   90.00
#
_symmetry.space_group_name_H-M   'P 1'
#
loop_
_entity.id
_entity.type
_entity.pdbx_description
1 polymer ?
#
loop_
_entity_poly.entity_id
_entity_poly.type
_entity_poly.pdbx_seq_one_letter_code
_entity_poly.pdbx_strand_id
1 'polypeptide(L)'
;MTGRRTGVYTEFIKRKRGVALDTISYYIKEIINATGKGLKGYLISAVKLAAISFVLLCIGFLYFGIDFWFLKALGIAVFDLIPILGSGMVMIPWAVIHLLLGNTTLAWQIGLLYIILVVVRQIAEPFITGKELGIRPLYTFLATVICILLFGPLGAVLGAVVAVVIKAVLEVSSVSRNNYDKYRR
;
A
#
# COMPACT_ATOMS: atom_id res chain seq x y z
N MET A 1 53.56 -26.69 32.62
CA MET A 1 52.78 -27.22 31.46
C MET A 1 51.41 -26.53 31.29
N THR A 2 51.22 -25.30 31.77
CA THR A 2 49.88 -24.70 31.96
C THR A 2 49.50 -23.64 30.90
N GLY A 3 50.46 -23.07 30.16
CA GLY A 3 50.21 -22.00 29.18
C GLY A 3 49.76 -22.43 27.77
N ARG A 4 49.82 -23.73 27.45
CA ARG A 4 49.45 -24.23 26.09
C ARG A 4 47.94 -24.41 25.91
N ARG A 5 47.18 -24.55 27.00
CA ARG A 5 45.72 -24.76 26.97
C ARG A 5 44.94 -23.44 26.79
N THR A 6 45.43 -22.32 27.32
CA THR A 6 44.75 -21.01 27.26
C THR A 6 44.72 -20.38 25.86
N GLY A 7 45.75 -20.61 25.04
CA GLY A 7 45.79 -20.16 23.64
C GLY A 7 44.73 -20.83 22.75
N VAL A 8 44.41 -22.09 23.05
CA VAL A 8 43.39 -22.85 22.30
C VAL A 8 42.00 -22.28 22.58
N TYR A 9 41.65 -22.05 23.84
CA TYR A 9 40.34 -21.47 24.19
C TYR A 9 40.13 -20.06 23.64
N THR A 10 41.18 -19.23 23.62
CA THR A 10 41.11 -17.86 23.08
C THR A 10 40.92 -17.85 21.56
N GLU A 11 41.60 -18.72 20.82
CA GLU A 11 41.37 -18.94 19.38
C GLU A 11 39.95 -19.47 19.10
N PHE A 12 39.43 -20.40 19.90
CA PHE A 12 38.05 -20.90 19.76
C PHE A 12 36.99 -19.81 19.97
N ILE A 13 37.15 -18.96 21.00
CA ILE A 13 36.23 -17.84 21.25
C ILE A 13 36.32 -16.80 20.12
N LYS A 14 37.53 -16.47 19.67
CA LYS A 14 37.76 -15.53 18.56
C LYS A 14 37.13 -16.01 17.26
N ARG A 15 37.26 -17.31 16.95
CA ARG A 15 36.64 -17.95 15.78
C ARG A 15 35.11 -17.97 15.85
N LYS A 16 34.55 -18.35 17.00
CA LYS A 16 33.09 -18.37 17.20
C LYS A 16 32.49 -16.96 17.14
N ARG A 17 33.23 -15.95 17.63
CA ARG A 17 32.88 -14.53 17.53
C ARG A 17 32.93 -14.02 16.09
N GLY A 18 33.96 -14.39 15.31
CA GLY A 18 34.06 -14.05 13.89
C GLY A 18 32.85 -14.55 13.09
N VAL A 19 32.52 -15.84 13.22
CA VAL A 19 31.36 -16.45 12.54
C VAL A 19 30.04 -15.80 12.95
N ALA A 20 29.88 -15.46 14.23
CA ALA A 20 28.68 -14.75 14.70
C ALA A 20 28.57 -13.33 14.11
N LEU A 21 29.69 -12.59 14.00
CA LEU A 21 29.73 -11.26 13.40
C LEU A 21 29.44 -11.29 11.90
N ASP A 22 29.98 -12.28 11.17
CA ASP A 22 29.72 -12.47 9.74
C ASP A 22 28.25 -12.78 9.48
N THR A 23 27.65 -13.63 10.34
CA THR A 23 26.23 -13.97 10.29
C THR A 23 25.35 -12.74 10.54
N ILE A 24 25.65 -11.94 11.57
CA ILE A 24 24.90 -10.71 11.88
C ILE A 24 25.04 -9.69 10.72
N SER A 25 26.23 -9.54 10.16
CA SER A 25 26.46 -8.65 9.02
C SER A 25 25.64 -9.05 7.79
N TYR A 26 25.54 -10.36 7.54
CA TYR A 26 24.71 -10.91 6.48
C TYR A 26 23.21 -10.58 6.69
N TYR A 27 22.66 -10.85 7.88
CA TYR A 27 21.26 -10.54 8.18
C TYR A 27 20.96 -9.03 8.11
N ILE A 28 21.86 -8.17 8.59
CA ILE A 28 21.67 -6.71 8.50
C ILE A 28 21.65 -6.25 7.04
N LYS A 29 22.57 -6.74 6.20
CA LYS A 29 22.57 -6.42 4.77
C LYS A 29 21.31 -6.91 4.06
N GLU A 30 20.83 -8.10 4.41
CA GLU A 30 19.61 -8.66 3.83
C GLU A 30 18.38 -7.84 4.23
N ILE A 31 18.25 -7.44 5.50
CA ILE A 31 17.16 -6.59 5.97
C ILE A 31 17.19 -5.22 5.26
N ILE A 32 18.35 -4.58 5.18
CA ILE A 32 18.49 -3.28 4.50
C ILE A 32 18.08 -3.39 3.02
N ASN A 33 18.52 -4.44 2.33
CA ASN A 33 18.14 -4.66 0.94
C ASN A 33 16.64 -4.96 0.78
N ALA A 34 16.07 -5.78 1.66
CA ALA A 34 14.65 -6.10 1.64
C ALA A 34 13.77 -4.87 1.92
N THR A 35 14.12 -4.09 2.95
CA THR A 35 13.45 -2.83 3.28
C THR A 35 13.60 -1.80 2.16
N GLY A 36 14.79 -1.66 1.57
CA GLY A 36 15.03 -0.75 0.45
C GLY A 36 14.20 -1.08 -0.79
N LYS A 37 14.08 -2.38 -1.12
CA LYS A 37 13.20 -2.85 -2.19
C LYS A 37 11.73 -2.54 -1.89
N GLY A 38 11.26 -2.82 -0.67
CA GLY A 38 9.89 -2.54 -0.24
C GLY A 38 9.56 -1.04 -0.29
N LEU A 39 10.45 -0.19 0.21
CA LEU A 39 10.28 1.26 0.19
C LEU A 39 10.24 1.82 -1.25
N LYS A 40 11.09 1.30 -2.13
CA LYS A 40 11.08 1.67 -3.55
C LYS A 40 9.77 1.25 -4.23
N GLY A 41 9.29 0.04 -3.96
CA GLY A 41 8.00 -0.44 -4.46
C GLY A 41 6.85 0.45 -3.99
N TYR A 42 6.85 0.79 -2.71
CA TYR A 42 5.88 1.70 -2.11
C TYR A 42 5.91 3.10 -2.76
N LEU A 43 7.08 3.71 -2.93
CA LEU A 43 7.20 5.03 -3.58
C LEU A 43 6.65 5.02 -5.01
N ILE A 44 6.94 3.97 -5.77
CA ILE A 44 6.41 3.81 -7.13
C ILE A 44 4.87 3.71 -7.09
N SER A 45 4.31 3.00 -6.12
CA SER A 45 2.86 2.92 -5.94
C SER A 45 2.25 4.26 -5.54
N ALA A 46 2.87 4.98 -4.61
CA ALA A 46 2.43 6.29 -4.14
C ALA A 46 2.38 7.32 -5.28
N VAL A 47 3.40 7.37 -6.15
CA VAL A 47 3.40 8.27 -7.32
C VAL A 47 2.27 7.93 -8.29
N LYS A 48 2.00 6.64 -8.52
CA LYS A 48 0.88 6.23 -9.40
C LYS A 48 -0.49 6.61 -8.82
N LEU A 49 -0.68 6.40 -7.52
CA LEU A 49 -1.90 6.82 -6.82
C LEU A 49 -2.09 8.32 -6.91
N ALA A 50 -1.04 9.09 -6.61
CA ALA A 50 -1.06 10.55 -6.72
C ALA A 50 -1.37 11.04 -8.13
N ALA A 51 -0.86 10.36 -9.17
CA ALA A 51 -1.18 10.69 -10.57
C ALA A 51 -2.67 10.45 -10.90
N ILE A 52 -3.26 9.36 -10.41
CA ILE A 52 -4.70 9.09 -10.57
C ILE A 52 -5.51 10.18 -9.85
N SER A 53 -5.17 10.47 -8.59
CA SER A 53 -5.80 11.52 -7.79
C SER A 53 -5.72 12.88 -8.47
N PHE A 54 -4.56 13.22 -9.04
CA PHE A 54 -4.36 14.47 -9.78
C PHE A 54 -5.31 14.62 -10.97
N VAL A 55 -5.47 13.56 -11.77
CA VAL A 55 -6.40 13.57 -12.92
C VAL A 55 -7.84 13.72 -12.45
N LEU A 56 -8.26 13.00 -11.41
CA LEU A 56 -9.59 13.14 -10.83
C LEU A 56 -9.84 14.55 -10.30
N LEU A 57 -8.87 15.14 -9.60
CA LEU A 57 -8.95 16.50 -9.09
C LEU A 57 -9.07 17.52 -10.23
N CYS A 58 -8.28 17.36 -11.30
CA CYS A 58 -8.38 18.24 -12.47
C CYS A 58 -9.77 18.18 -13.10
N ILE A 59 -10.31 16.98 -13.30
CA ILE A 59 -11.66 16.80 -13.90
C ILE A 59 -12.72 17.42 -12.98
N GLY A 60 -12.66 17.13 -11.68
CA GLY A 60 -13.62 17.65 -10.71
C GLY A 60 -13.58 19.18 -10.61
N PHE A 61 -12.39 19.77 -10.49
CA PHE A 61 -12.24 21.22 -10.37
C PHE A 61 -12.59 21.97 -11.66
N LEU A 62 -12.31 21.38 -12.82
CA LEU A 62 -12.73 21.93 -14.10
C LEU A 62 -14.26 21.92 -14.23
N TYR A 63 -14.92 20.84 -13.81
CA TYR A 63 -16.37 20.75 -13.79
C TYR A 63 -17.03 21.74 -12.80
N PHE A 64 -16.39 21.98 -11.65
CA PHE A 64 -16.87 22.94 -10.65
C PHE A 64 -16.56 24.40 -10.99
N GLY A 65 -15.80 24.67 -12.06
CA GLY A 65 -15.43 26.03 -12.45
C GLY A 65 -14.47 26.70 -11.46
N ILE A 66 -13.60 25.94 -10.80
CA ILE A 66 -12.65 26.48 -9.82
C ILE A 66 -11.47 27.15 -10.53
N ASP A 67 -11.18 28.40 -10.16
CA ASP A 67 -10.01 29.13 -10.69
C ASP A 67 -8.71 28.41 -10.32
N PHE A 68 -7.73 28.49 -11.22
CA PHE A 68 -6.42 27.83 -11.06
C PHE A 68 -6.53 26.33 -10.73
N TRP A 69 -7.54 25.65 -11.30
CA TRP A 69 -7.84 24.23 -11.07
C TRP A 69 -6.60 23.34 -11.19
N PHE A 70 -5.74 23.58 -12.19
CA PHE A 70 -4.52 22.79 -12.41
C PHE A 70 -3.52 22.93 -11.25
N LEU A 71 -3.25 24.16 -10.80
CA LEU A 71 -2.31 24.42 -9.70
C LEU A 71 -2.84 23.88 -8.38
N LYS A 72 -4.15 24.07 -8.11
CA LYS A 72 -4.80 23.54 -6.90
C LYS A 72 -4.79 22.02 -6.88
N ALA A 73 -5.12 21.37 -8.00
CA ALA A 73 -5.06 19.93 -8.14
C ALA A 73 -3.63 19.41 -7.95
N LEU A 74 -2.63 20.08 -8.52
CA LEU A 74 -1.22 19.69 -8.39
C LEU A 74 -0.75 19.80 -6.95
N GLY A 75 -1.09 20.90 -6.27
CA GLY A 75 -0.77 21.09 -4.85
C GLY A 75 -1.36 19.97 -4.00
N ILE A 76 -2.64 19.65 -4.17
CA ILE A 76 -3.31 18.58 -3.42
C ILE A 76 -2.71 17.20 -3.75
N ALA A 77 -2.38 16.93 -5.02
CA ALA A 77 -1.78 15.66 -5.44
C ALA A 77 -0.39 15.43 -4.81
N VAL A 78 0.37 16.49 -4.56
CA VAL A 78 1.65 16.40 -3.83
C VAL A 78 1.44 15.92 -2.39
N PHE A 79 0.42 16.44 -1.70
CA PHE A 79 0.05 15.95 -0.37
C PHE A 79 -0.46 14.50 -0.40
N ASP A 80 -0.99 14.04 -1.54
CA ASP A 80 -1.48 12.68 -1.70
C ASP A 80 -0.38 11.61 -1.66
N LEU A 81 0.89 12.00 -1.85
CA LEU A 81 2.05 11.13 -1.60
C LEU A 81 2.17 10.73 -0.12
N ILE A 82 1.51 11.43 0.80
CA ILE A 82 1.50 11.10 2.22
C ILE A 82 0.45 10.00 2.47
N PRO A 83 0.85 8.79 2.92
CA PRO A 83 -0.03 7.62 3.04
C PRO A 83 -1.28 7.81 3.91
N ILE A 84 -1.16 8.57 5.00
CA ILE A 84 -2.19 8.67 6.04
C ILE A 84 -3.05 9.94 5.88
N LEU A 85 -2.40 11.06 5.56
CA LEU A 85 -3.05 12.37 5.49
C LEU A 85 -3.62 12.65 4.09
N GLY A 86 -2.84 12.30 3.06
CA GLY A 86 -3.18 12.46 1.66
C GLY A 86 -3.75 13.82 1.28
N SER A 87 -4.61 13.79 0.26
CA SER A 87 -5.45 14.92 -0.18
C SER A 87 -6.46 15.39 0.88
N GLY A 88 -6.82 14.55 1.85
CA GLY A 88 -7.78 14.87 2.91
C GLY A 88 -7.33 16.04 3.80
N MET A 89 -6.02 16.21 4.00
CA MET A 89 -5.45 17.32 4.76
C MET A 89 -5.79 18.69 4.18
N VAL A 90 -5.96 18.78 2.86
CA VAL A 90 -6.29 20.04 2.18
C VAL A 90 -7.79 20.12 1.91
N MET A 91 -8.40 19.04 1.42
CA MET A 91 -9.80 19.05 0.98
C MET A 91 -10.78 19.18 2.16
N ILE A 92 -10.52 18.55 3.31
CA ILE A 92 -11.43 18.61 4.45
C ILE A 92 -11.49 20.02 5.05
N PRO A 93 -10.37 20.67 5.44
CA PRO A 93 -10.43 22.05 5.93
C PRO A 93 -11.00 23.01 4.90
N TRP A 94 -10.69 22.81 3.62
CA TRP A 94 -11.17 23.69 2.56
C TRP A 94 -12.70 23.60 2.38
N ALA A 95 -13.27 22.38 2.43
CA ALA A 95 -14.72 22.19 2.42
C ALA A 95 -15.39 22.83 3.65
N VAL A 96 -14.80 22.67 4.84
CA VAL A 96 -15.33 23.28 6.08
C VAL A 96 -15.30 24.80 6.02
N ILE A 97 -14.20 25.40 5.54
CA ILE A 97 -14.10 26.86 5.39
C ILE A 97 -15.20 27.38 4.46
N HIS A 98 -15.45 26.73 3.33
CA HIS A 98 -16.53 27.16 2.42
C HIS A 98 -17.92 26.98 3.00
N LEU A 99 -18.14 25.96 3.83
CA LEU A 99 -19.40 25.78 4.56
C LEU A 99 -19.64 26.92 5.55
N LEU A 100 -18.60 27.32 6.29
CA LEU A 100 -18.66 28.44 7.24
C LEU A 100 -18.85 29.80 6.56
N LEU A 101 -18.29 29.98 5.36
CA LEU A 101 -18.46 31.18 4.53
C LEU A 101 -19.83 31.24 3.83
N GLY A 102 -20.71 30.26 4.03
CA GLY A 102 -22.04 30.20 3.43
C GLY A 102 -22.07 29.70 1.98
N ASN A 103 -20.93 29.31 1.40
CA ASN A 103 -20.87 28.69 0.08
C ASN A 103 -21.05 27.17 0.18
N THR A 104 -22.29 26.78 0.46
CA THR A 104 -22.70 25.38 0.64
C THR A 104 -22.50 24.54 -0.63
N THR A 105 -22.74 25.13 -1.81
CA THR A 105 -22.57 24.45 -3.10
C THR A 105 -21.13 23.97 -3.30
N LEU A 106 -20.15 24.86 -3.14
CA LEU A 106 -18.74 24.52 -3.34
C LEU A 106 -18.23 23.57 -2.25
N ALA A 107 -18.65 23.77 -1.00
CA ALA A 107 -18.34 22.84 0.08
C ALA A 107 -18.81 21.40 -0.21
N TRP A 108 -20.03 21.25 -0.73
CA TRP A 108 -20.58 19.95 -1.09
C TRP A 108 -19.87 19.32 -2.29
N GLN A 109 -19.53 20.13 -3.30
CA GLN A 109 -18.75 19.71 -4.46
C GLN A 109 -17.37 19.16 -4.07
N ILE A 110 -16.62 19.89 -3.22
CA ILE A 110 -15.32 19.44 -2.71
C ILE A 110 -15.49 18.16 -1.87
N GLY A 111 -16.48 18.13 -0.98
CA GLY A 111 -16.74 16.97 -0.12
C GLY A 111 -17.08 15.71 -0.93
N LEU A 112 -17.93 15.84 -1.95
CA LEU A 112 -18.27 14.73 -2.84
C LEU A 112 -17.06 14.26 -3.65
N LEU A 113 -16.26 15.20 -4.19
CA LEU A 113 -15.04 14.85 -4.92
C LEU A 113 -14.02 14.13 -4.02
N TYR A 114 -13.91 14.55 -2.76
CA TYR A 114 -13.07 13.87 -1.78
C TYR A 114 -13.54 12.43 -1.50
N ILE A 115 -14.84 12.20 -1.35
CA ILE A 115 -15.40 10.85 -1.20
C ILE A 115 -15.05 9.98 -2.40
N ILE A 116 -15.23 10.51 -3.62
CA ILE A 116 -14.88 9.80 -4.86
C ILE A 116 -13.38 9.47 -4.89
N LEU A 117 -12.50 10.41 -4.53
CA LEU A 117 -11.06 10.18 -4.44
C LEU A 117 -10.71 9.07 -3.47
N VAL A 118 -11.30 9.06 -2.27
CA VAL A 118 -11.08 8.01 -1.27
C VAL A 118 -11.53 6.65 -1.81
N VAL A 119 -12.70 6.56 -2.44
CA VAL A 119 -13.19 5.32 -3.05
C VAL A 119 -12.22 4.85 -4.14
N VAL A 120 -11.86 5.71 -5.09
CA VAL A 120 -10.92 5.35 -6.17
C VAL A 120 -9.57 4.94 -5.60
N ARG A 121 -9.09 5.58 -4.53
CA ARG A 121 -7.84 5.21 -3.85
C ARG A 121 -7.89 3.83 -3.23
N GLN A 122 -8.95 3.52 -2.48
CA GLN A 122 -9.16 2.19 -1.89
C GLN A 122 -9.25 1.09 -2.94
N ILE A 123 -9.71 1.45 -4.15
CA ILE A 123 -9.72 0.56 -5.31
C ILE A 123 -8.35 0.47 -5.95
N ALA A 124 -7.67 1.58 -6.22
CA ALA A 124 -6.43 1.61 -6.96
C ALA A 124 -5.25 1.03 -6.14
N GLU A 125 -5.24 1.21 -4.84
CA GLU A 125 -4.16 0.78 -3.94
C GLU A 125 -3.89 -0.75 -3.97
N PRO A 126 -4.91 -1.64 -3.88
CA PRO A 126 -4.70 -3.07 -4.05
C PRO A 126 -4.33 -3.47 -5.48
N PHE A 127 -4.73 -2.73 -6.52
CA PHE A 127 -4.31 -3.01 -7.90
C PHE A 127 -2.86 -2.65 -8.15
N ILE A 128 -2.44 -1.48 -7.66
CA ILE A 128 -1.11 -0.94 -7.89
C ILE A 128 -0.07 -1.72 -7.08
N THR A 129 -0.42 -2.09 -5.84
CA THR A 129 0.47 -2.80 -4.91
C THR A 129 0.36 -4.33 -5.06
N GLY A 130 -0.70 -4.84 -5.68
CA GLY A 130 -0.98 -6.27 -5.77
C GLY A 130 -0.08 -7.07 -6.72
N LYS A 131 0.89 -6.45 -7.41
CA LYS A 131 1.90 -7.19 -8.19
C LYS A 131 2.78 -8.11 -7.34
N GLU A 132 2.81 -7.95 -6.03
CA GLU A 132 3.60 -8.76 -5.08
C GLU A 132 2.85 -10.03 -4.58
N LEU A 133 1.55 -10.20 -4.86
CA LEU A 133 0.72 -11.20 -4.18
C LEU A 133 0.59 -12.57 -4.88
N GLY A 134 1.24 -12.80 -6.03
CA GLY A 134 1.29 -14.12 -6.69
C GLY A 134 -0.03 -14.70 -7.20
N ILE A 135 -1.17 -14.09 -6.87
CA ILE A 135 -2.53 -14.47 -7.28
C ILE A 135 -3.27 -13.18 -7.62
N ARG A 136 -4.08 -13.18 -8.70
CA ARG A 136 -4.69 -11.97 -9.27
C ARG A 136 -5.48 -11.22 -8.18
N PRO A 137 -4.96 -10.08 -7.67
CA PRO A 137 -5.62 -9.24 -6.64
C PRO A 137 -7.00 -8.76 -7.07
N LEU A 138 -7.27 -8.85 -8.38
CA LEU A 138 -8.55 -8.63 -9.02
C LEU A 138 -9.69 -9.44 -8.37
N TYR A 139 -9.47 -10.71 -7.98
CA TYR A 139 -10.54 -11.55 -7.45
C TYR A 139 -10.93 -11.17 -6.03
N THR A 140 -9.94 -10.91 -5.17
CA THR A 140 -10.17 -10.45 -3.80
C THR A 140 -10.80 -9.08 -3.80
N PHE A 141 -10.32 -8.18 -4.67
CA PHE A 141 -10.89 -6.86 -4.86
C PHE A 141 -12.35 -6.91 -5.35
N LEU A 142 -12.65 -7.69 -6.40
CA LEU A 142 -14.01 -7.90 -6.91
C LEU A 142 -14.93 -8.44 -5.82
N ALA A 143 -14.47 -9.43 -5.04
CA ALA A 143 -15.25 -9.98 -3.95
C ALA A 143 -15.60 -8.91 -2.91
N THR A 144 -14.64 -8.05 -2.54
CA THR A 144 -14.90 -6.97 -1.58
C THR A 144 -15.86 -5.93 -2.13
N VAL A 145 -15.70 -5.51 -3.39
CA VAL A 145 -16.61 -4.55 -4.04
C VAL A 145 -18.02 -5.12 -4.20
N ILE A 146 -18.15 -6.38 -4.62
CA ILE A 146 -19.45 -7.06 -4.75
C ILE A 146 -20.14 -7.14 -3.39
N CYS A 147 -19.43 -7.49 -2.32
CA CYS A 147 -20.00 -7.50 -0.98
C CYS A 147 -20.42 -6.10 -0.50
N ILE A 148 -19.63 -5.06 -0.78
CA ILE A 148 -20.02 -3.66 -0.48
C ILE A 148 -21.28 -3.27 -1.25
N LEU A 149 -21.39 -3.65 -2.52
CA LEU A 149 -22.56 -3.33 -3.34
C LEU A 149 -23.84 -4.02 -2.85
N LEU A 150 -23.71 -5.24 -2.30
CA LEU A 150 -24.83 -6.03 -1.79
C LEU A 150 -25.26 -5.64 -0.36
N PHE A 151 -24.31 -5.26 0.50
CA PHE A 151 -24.55 -5.07 1.95
C PHE A 151 -24.18 -3.67 2.46
N GLY A 152 -23.86 -2.73 1.58
CA GLY A 152 -23.45 -1.37 1.95
C GLY A 152 -22.14 -1.36 2.76
N PRO A 153 -21.98 -0.44 3.73
CA PRO A 153 -20.75 -0.31 4.51
C PRO A 153 -20.32 -1.59 5.27
N LEU A 154 -21.29 -2.40 5.72
CA LEU A 154 -21.02 -3.69 6.38
C LEU A 154 -20.45 -4.74 5.40
N GLY A 155 -20.74 -4.57 4.11
CA GLY A 155 -20.19 -5.38 3.03
C GLY A 155 -18.68 -5.24 2.86
N ALA A 156 -18.06 -4.17 3.34
CA ALA A 156 -16.60 -4.03 3.32
C ALA A 156 -15.93 -5.03 4.26
N VAL A 157 -16.49 -5.20 5.47
CA VAL A 157 -15.98 -6.14 6.48
C VAL A 157 -16.19 -7.58 6.00
N LEU A 158 -17.39 -7.91 5.54
CA LEU A 158 -17.69 -9.22 4.95
C LEU A 158 -16.83 -9.51 3.73
N GLY A 159 -16.65 -8.52 2.87
CA GLY A 159 -15.83 -8.60 1.66
C GLY A 159 -14.35 -8.87 1.95
N ALA A 160 -13.80 -8.30 3.03
CA ALA A 160 -12.45 -8.58 3.48
C ALA A 160 -12.31 -10.03 3.98
N VAL A 161 -13.28 -10.52 4.76
CA VAL A 161 -13.28 -11.91 5.24
C VAL A 161 -13.37 -12.90 4.07
N VAL A 162 -14.30 -12.67 3.13
CA VAL A 162 -14.45 -13.50 1.93
C VAL A 162 -13.21 -13.46 1.05
N ALA A 163 -12.59 -12.29 0.87
CA ALA A 163 -11.34 -12.16 0.13
C ALA A 163 -10.20 -12.99 0.75
N VAL A 164 -10.07 -13.01 2.08
CA VAL A 164 -9.08 -13.82 2.78
C VAL A 164 -9.32 -15.32 2.53
N VAL A 165 -10.57 -15.77 2.59
CA VAL A 165 -10.93 -17.17 2.33
C VAL A 165 -10.62 -17.56 0.88
N ILE A 166 -11.00 -16.71 -0.09
CA ILE A 166 -10.69 -16.94 -1.51
C ILE A 166 -9.18 -17.04 -1.73
N LYS A 167 -8.40 -16.13 -1.11
CA LYS A 167 -6.94 -16.16 -1.19
C LYS A 167 -6.39 -17.48 -0.65
N ALA A 168 -6.86 -17.92 0.52
CA ALA A 168 -6.41 -19.16 1.14
C ALA A 168 -6.68 -20.39 0.26
N VAL A 169 -7.87 -20.47 -0.36
CA VAL A 169 -8.22 -21.58 -1.26
C VAL A 169 -7.35 -21.61 -2.51
N LEU A 170 -7.11 -20.44 -3.11
CA LEU A 170 -6.29 -20.33 -4.31
C LEU A 170 -4.81 -20.65 -4.04
N GLU A 171 -4.30 -20.25 -2.89
CA GLU A 171 -2.92 -20.53 -2.48
C GLU A 171 -2.70 -22.04 -2.29
N VAL A 172 -3.60 -22.72 -1.58
CA VAL A 172 -3.58 -24.19 -1.43
C VAL A 172 -3.66 -24.89 -2.80
N SER A 173 -4.50 -24.39 -3.70
CA SER A 173 -4.64 -24.94 -5.06
C SER A 173 -3.38 -24.76 -5.91
N SER A 174 -2.69 -23.63 -5.76
CA SER A 174 -1.44 -23.34 -6.49
C SER A 174 -0.27 -24.21 -6.03
N VAL A 175 -0.16 -24.47 -4.72
CA VAL A 175 0.86 -25.34 -4.13
C VAL A 175 0.67 -26.80 -4.56
N SER A 176 -0.58 -27.26 -4.56
CA SER A 176 -0.93 -28.61 -5.02
C SER A 176 -0.52 -28.81 -6.49
N ARG A 177 -0.89 -27.88 -7.38
CA ARG A 177 -0.58 -27.96 -8.81
C ARG A 177 0.92 -27.96 -9.12
N ASN A 178 1.70 -27.10 -8.45
CA ASN A 178 3.15 -27.04 -8.63
C ASN A 178 3.87 -28.34 -8.17
N ASN A 179 3.35 -29.00 -7.12
CA ASN A 179 3.90 -30.28 -6.68
C ASN A 179 3.61 -31.43 -7.65
N TYR A 180 2.44 -31.46 -8.30
CA TYR A 180 2.13 -32.49 -9.30
C TYR A 180 2.98 -32.36 -10.58
N ASP A 181 3.27 -31.14 -11.03
CA ASP A 181 4.09 -30.90 -12.22
C ASP A 181 5.57 -31.29 -12.03
N LYS A 182 6.04 -31.34 -10.77
CA LYS A 182 7.40 -31.75 -10.40
C LYS A 182 7.63 -33.27 -10.44
N TYR A 183 6.59 -34.10 -10.33
CA TYR A 183 6.68 -35.56 -10.44
C TYR A 183 6.48 -36.09 -11.88
N ARG A 184 6.15 -35.20 -12.83
CA ARG A 184 5.90 -35.55 -14.23
C ARG A 184 7.11 -35.28 -15.16
N ARG A 185 8.26 -34.87 -14.62
CA ARG A 185 9.51 -34.70 -15.36
C ARG A 185 10.57 -35.68 -14.91
#